data_AF-A0A948YT55-F1
#
_entry.id   AF-A0A948YT55-F1
#
_cell.length_a   1.000
_cell.length_b   1.000
_cell.length_c   1.000
_cell.angle_alpha   90.00
_cell.angle_beta   90.00
_cell.angle_gamma   90.00
#
_symmetry.space_group_name_H-M   'P 1'
#
loop_
_entity.id
_entity.type
_entity.pdbx_description
1 polymer ?
#
loop_
_entity_poly.entity_id
_entity_poly.type
_entity_poly.pdbx_seq_one_letter_code
_entity_poly.pdbx_strand_id
1 'polypeptide(L)'
;MLEEFFDCPLRVQALREGPGGPVLEGFAEKLYQAGYAEITARRHIRAAEHFIYWTGRDGIPISSLTEKVLERFDRHLGRCQCPRYGHTHRLDLLNGARLFLKHLRGAGVIAAAVVESTAQDPILLTAFCQWMRQQRGTCDPTLYNYSLSIRDLLRRLGEDPSRFDAKGLRQFVLGKSQQCGWAAAKTCTTALRMFLRFLIAEGKCVADLGAAIPVLAHWRLSSLPRYLQPEEVERIISFCGPTPVGRRDHAILLLLARLGLRAGDIVQLRLGDIDWEGAGIHVSGKGRRQTRLPLTQEVGHALVAYLQDDRPRTDTDVLFIRARAPFRAFASQHAISVIVARAMNRAAIACQSRGAAHVLRHSMATSMLRQGASLQDIATILRHRSIETTQIYAKVDVTTLRQIAQPWPEVQPC
;
A
#
# COMPACT_ATOMS: atom_id res chain seq x y z
N MET A 1 -29.75 10.78 14.23
CA MET A 1 -28.51 11.04 13.46
C MET A 1 -28.73 11.49 12.01
N LEU A 2 -29.85 11.16 11.35
CA LEU A 2 -30.15 11.77 10.04
C LEU A 2 -30.30 13.30 10.11
N GLU A 3 -30.83 13.81 11.21
CA GLU A 3 -31.02 15.25 11.48
C GLU A 3 -29.69 16.03 11.52
N GLU A 4 -28.59 15.40 11.92
CA GLU A 4 -27.24 15.99 11.87
C GLU A 4 -26.75 16.26 10.45
N PHE A 5 -27.38 15.64 9.44
CA PHE A 5 -26.99 15.74 8.05
C PHE A 5 -28.08 16.30 7.16
N PHE A 6 -29.27 16.62 7.63
CA PHE A 6 -30.33 17.13 6.77
C PHE A 6 -31.15 18.18 7.52
N ASP A 7 -31.09 19.42 7.05
CA ASP A 7 -31.75 20.56 7.69
C ASP A 7 -33.28 20.55 7.51
N CYS A 8 -33.79 19.77 6.55
CA CYS A 8 -35.22 19.73 6.22
C CYS A 8 -35.93 18.58 6.97
N PRO A 9 -36.85 18.87 7.91
CA PRO A 9 -37.53 17.85 8.70
C PRO A 9 -38.36 16.87 7.85
N LEU A 10 -39.03 17.38 6.82
CA LEU A 10 -39.80 16.56 5.88
C LEU A 10 -38.90 15.53 5.16
N ARG A 11 -37.65 15.89 4.88
CA ARG A 11 -36.70 14.98 4.24
C ARG A 11 -36.23 13.89 5.19
N VAL A 12 -35.96 14.24 6.45
CA VAL A 12 -35.62 13.27 7.49
C VAL A 12 -36.76 12.28 7.69
N GLN A 13 -38.00 12.79 7.81
CA GLN A 13 -39.19 11.97 7.95
C GLN A 13 -39.37 11.01 6.76
N ALA A 14 -39.25 11.52 5.52
CA ALA A 14 -39.34 10.69 4.32
C ALA A 14 -38.27 9.58 4.25
N LEU A 15 -37.07 9.82 4.80
CA LEU A 15 -36.03 8.79 4.89
C LEU A 15 -36.35 7.73 5.94
N ARG A 16 -36.89 8.14 7.09
CA ARG A 16 -37.28 7.23 8.20
C ARG A 16 -38.48 6.35 7.85
N GLU A 17 -39.46 6.91 7.16
CA GLU A 17 -40.67 6.18 6.73
C GLU A 17 -40.45 5.34 5.46
N GLY A 18 -39.32 5.53 4.78
CA GLY A 18 -38.97 4.79 3.58
C GLY A 18 -38.61 3.31 3.83
N PRO A 19 -38.51 2.50 2.76
CA PRO A 19 -38.31 1.04 2.83
C PRO A 19 -36.99 0.58 3.47
N GLY A 20 -36.11 1.51 3.87
CA GLY A 20 -34.89 1.23 4.62
C GLY A 20 -34.61 2.23 5.73
N GLY A 21 -35.63 2.88 6.31
CA GLY A 21 -35.46 3.92 7.33
C GLY A 21 -34.55 3.53 8.51
N PRO A 22 -34.82 2.41 9.22
CA PRO A 22 -34.00 2.00 10.37
C PRO A 22 -32.52 1.76 10.00
N VAL A 23 -32.26 1.17 8.83
CA VAL A 23 -30.89 0.91 8.37
C VAL A 23 -30.18 2.17 7.84
N LEU A 24 -30.93 3.14 7.32
CA LEU A 24 -30.39 4.45 6.93
C LEU A 24 -30.06 5.32 8.15
N GLU A 25 -30.87 5.26 9.21
CA GLU A 25 -30.61 5.95 10.47
C GLU A 25 -29.32 5.41 11.13
N GLY A 26 -29.18 4.08 11.25
CA GLY A 26 -27.95 3.45 11.74
C GLY A 26 -26.74 3.75 10.84
N PHE A 27 -26.94 3.85 9.52
CA PHE A 27 -25.87 4.23 8.61
C PHE A 27 -25.43 5.69 8.82
N ALA A 28 -26.38 6.60 9.03
CA ALA A 28 -26.08 7.99 9.36
C ALA A 28 -25.30 8.08 10.67
N GLU A 29 -25.72 7.38 11.72
CA GLU A 29 -24.98 7.32 12.99
C GLU A 29 -23.53 6.86 12.78
N LYS A 30 -23.31 5.81 12.00
CA LYS A 30 -21.96 5.32 11.69
C LYS A 30 -21.12 6.35 10.91
N LEU A 31 -21.72 7.10 10.00
CA LEU A 31 -21.03 8.16 9.27
C LEU A 31 -20.65 9.33 10.19
N TYR A 32 -21.52 9.67 11.13
CA TYR A 32 -21.28 10.69 12.15
C TYR A 32 -20.13 10.28 13.08
N GLN A 33 -20.20 9.09 13.68
CA GLN A 33 -19.15 8.57 14.56
C GLN A 33 -17.80 8.44 13.84
N ALA A 34 -17.80 8.13 12.55
CA ALA A 34 -16.58 8.05 11.74
C ALA A 34 -16.03 9.43 11.32
N GLY A 35 -16.72 10.53 11.66
CA GLY A 35 -16.30 11.91 11.43
C GLY A 35 -16.42 12.37 9.98
N TYR A 36 -17.39 11.84 9.22
CA TYR A 36 -17.60 12.28 7.84
C TYR A 36 -18.11 13.73 7.79
N ALA A 37 -17.52 14.53 6.90
CA ALA A 37 -18.03 15.86 6.59
C ALA A 37 -19.48 15.77 6.07
N GLU A 38 -20.32 16.71 6.49
CA GLU A 38 -21.75 16.72 6.26
C GLU A 38 -22.15 16.49 4.79
N ILE A 39 -21.58 17.25 3.86
CA ILE A 39 -21.83 17.09 2.42
C ILE A 39 -21.45 15.70 1.89
N THR A 40 -20.42 15.08 2.47
CA THR A 40 -19.98 13.73 2.07
C THR A 40 -20.91 12.67 2.66
N ALA A 41 -21.32 12.83 3.91
CA ALA A 41 -22.30 11.97 4.56
C ALA A 41 -23.65 12.01 3.81
N ARG A 42 -24.16 13.20 3.48
CA ARG A 42 -25.36 13.40 2.64
C ARG A 42 -25.27 12.62 1.33
N ARG A 43 -24.13 12.67 0.64
CA ARG A 43 -23.90 11.91 -0.61
C ARG A 43 -23.93 10.40 -0.40
N HIS A 44 -23.29 9.91 0.66
CA HIS A 44 -23.30 8.48 0.98
C HIS A 44 -24.71 7.98 1.36
N ILE A 45 -25.46 8.75 2.13
CA ILE A 45 -26.85 8.42 2.51
C ILE A 45 -27.75 8.41 1.26
N ARG A 46 -27.63 9.41 0.37
CA ARG A 46 -28.35 9.41 -0.91
C ARG A 46 -27.99 8.20 -1.79
N ALA A 47 -26.73 7.79 -1.79
CA ALA A 47 -26.30 6.60 -2.53
C ALA A 47 -26.92 5.32 -1.96
N ALA A 48 -27.00 5.20 -0.64
CA ALA A 48 -27.64 4.08 0.03
C ALA A 48 -29.15 4.04 -0.25
N GLU A 49 -29.84 5.18 -0.16
CA GLU A 49 -31.26 5.31 -0.49
C GLU A 49 -31.55 4.95 -1.95
N HIS A 50 -30.72 5.41 -2.89
CA HIS A 50 -30.84 5.05 -4.30
C HIS A 50 -30.67 3.54 -4.51
N PHE A 51 -29.68 2.96 -3.85
CA PHE A 51 -29.44 1.53 -3.92
C PHE A 51 -30.65 0.73 -3.40
N ILE A 52 -31.21 1.11 -2.25
CA ILE A 52 -32.43 0.49 -1.68
C ILE A 52 -33.63 0.64 -2.61
N TYR A 53 -33.85 1.83 -3.16
CA TYR A 53 -34.94 2.08 -4.10
C TYR A 53 -34.84 1.20 -5.35
N TRP A 54 -33.64 1.12 -5.94
CA TRP A 54 -33.40 0.31 -7.12
C TRP A 54 -33.58 -1.18 -6.83
N THR A 55 -33.04 -1.70 -5.73
CA THR A 55 -33.22 -3.11 -5.36
C THR A 55 -34.67 -3.45 -5.02
N GLY A 56 -35.41 -2.51 -4.42
CA GLY A 56 -36.84 -2.66 -4.16
C GLY A 56 -37.66 -2.82 -5.44
N ARG A 57 -37.32 -2.10 -6.52
CA ARG A 57 -37.98 -2.28 -7.84
C ARG A 57 -37.70 -3.65 -8.46
N ASP A 58 -36.53 -4.21 -8.19
CA ASP A 58 -36.12 -5.55 -8.64
C ASP A 58 -36.61 -6.68 -7.69
N GLY A 59 -37.37 -6.35 -6.64
CA GLY A 59 -37.87 -7.32 -5.66
C GLY A 59 -36.79 -7.94 -4.77
N ILE A 60 -35.62 -7.30 -4.65
CA ILE A 60 -34.48 -7.78 -3.86
C ILE A 60 -34.56 -7.16 -2.46
N PRO A 61 -34.81 -7.95 -1.40
CA PRO A 61 -34.88 -7.42 -0.04
C PRO A 61 -33.51 -6.96 0.48
N ILE A 62 -33.51 -6.03 1.44
CA ILE A 62 -32.26 -5.48 2.03
C ILE A 62 -31.38 -6.58 2.64
N SER A 63 -31.98 -7.64 3.19
CA SER A 63 -31.28 -8.78 3.78
C SER A 63 -30.50 -9.64 2.79
N SER A 64 -30.79 -9.55 1.48
CA SER A 64 -30.13 -10.35 0.42
C SER A 64 -29.13 -9.56 -0.42
N LEU A 65 -28.78 -8.34 0.01
CA LEU A 65 -27.83 -7.50 -0.71
C LEU A 65 -26.40 -8.06 -0.64
N THR A 66 -25.74 -8.15 -1.79
CA THR A 66 -24.39 -8.71 -1.95
C THR A 66 -23.53 -7.86 -2.90
N GLU A 67 -22.24 -8.17 -3.01
CA GLU A 67 -21.33 -7.61 -4.02
C GLU A 67 -21.86 -7.82 -5.45
N LYS A 68 -22.46 -8.98 -5.75
CA LYS A 68 -23.06 -9.26 -7.07
C LYS A 68 -24.21 -8.30 -7.37
N VAL A 69 -25.02 -7.97 -6.36
CA VAL A 69 -26.10 -6.99 -6.47
C VAL A 69 -25.53 -5.58 -6.67
N LEU A 70 -24.42 -5.25 -6.00
CA LEU A 70 -23.71 -4.00 -6.20
C LEU A 70 -23.12 -3.87 -7.62
N GLU A 71 -22.61 -4.94 -8.21
CA GLU A 71 -22.13 -4.96 -9.60
C GLU A 71 -23.27 -4.75 -10.61
N ARG A 72 -24.46 -5.32 -10.33
CA ARG A 72 -25.67 -5.03 -11.10
C ARG A 72 -26.06 -3.56 -10.97
N PHE A 73 -26.01 -3.00 -9.76
CA PHE A 73 -26.25 -1.58 -9.53
C PHE A 73 -25.25 -0.70 -10.28
N ASP A 74 -23.97 -1.09 -10.33
CA ASP A 74 -22.95 -0.37 -11.10
C ASP A 74 -23.24 -0.29 -12.60
N ARG A 75 -23.80 -1.36 -13.17
CA ARG A 75 -24.28 -1.37 -14.56
C ARG A 75 -25.50 -0.48 -14.73
N HIS A 76 -26.42 -0.51 -13.78
CA HIS A 76 -27.60 0.36 -13.78
C HIS A 76 -27.23 1.85 -13.76
N LEU A 77 -26.24 2.26 -12.95
CA LEU A 77 -25.82 3.66 -12.84
C LEU A 77 -25.39 4.29 -14.18
N GLY A 78 -24.91 3.49 -15.14
CA GLY A 78 -24.54 3.97 -16.48
C GLY A 78 -25.74 4.39 -17.36
N ARG A 79 -26.95 3.94 -17.03
CA ARG A 79 -28.20 4.22 -17.77
C ARG A 79 -29.36 4.54 -16.82
N CYS A 80 -29.05 5.11 -15.67
CA CYS A 80 -30.03 5.33 -14.61
C CYS A 80 -31.14 6.31 -15.07
N GLN A 81 -32.39 5.86 -14.97
CA GLN A 81 -33.61 6.65 -15.24
C GLN A 81 -34.51 6.74 -14.00
N CYS A 82 -33.95 6.54 -12.79
CA CYS A 82 -34.74 6.57 -11.58
C CYS A 82 -35.22 8.01 -11.26
N PRO A 83 -36.54 8.26 -11.15
CA PRO A 83 -37.12 9.60 -11.19
C PRO A 83 -36.72 10.53 -10.03
N ARG A 84 -36.23 9.97 -8.91
CA ARG A 84 -35.79 10.72 -7.72
C ARG A 84 -34.28 10.93 -7.62
N TYR A 85 -33.51 10.37 -8.55
CA TYR A 85 -32.05 10.33 -8.46
C TYR A 85 -31.43 10.92 -9.73
N GLY A 86 -30.89 12.13 -9.62
CA GLY A 86 -30.21 12.80 -10.73
C GLY A 86 -28.87 12.14 -11.08
N HIS A 87 -28.29 12.56 -12.22
CA HIS A 87 -26.98 12.12 -12.69
C HIS A 87 -25.85 12.64 -11.78
N THR A 88 -25.67 11.97 -10.64
CA THR A 88 -24.54 12.20 -9.74
C THR A 88 -23.32 11.41 -10.23
N HIS A 89 -22.13 11.83 -9.82
CA HIS A 89 -20.89 11.14 -10.17
C HIS A 89 -20.93 9.65 -9.76
N ARG A 90 -20.89 8.75 -10.75
CA ARG A 90 -21.05 7.29 -10.60
C ARG A 90 -20.16 6.71 -9.48
N LEU A 91 -18.91 7.17 -9.39
CA LEU A 91 -17.96 6.71 -8.38
C LEU A 91 -18.39 7.05 -6.95
N ASP A 92 -19.01 8.21 -6.73
CA ASP A 92 -19.46 8.63 -5.40
C ASP A 92 -20.64 7.76 -4.94
N LEU A 93 -21.56 7.45 -5.86
CA LEU A 93 -22.69 6.55 -5.62
C LEU A 93 -22.21 5.13 -5.28
N LEU A 94 -21.28 4.58 -6.06
CA LEU A 94 -20.72 3.26 -5.77
C LEU A 94 -19.98 3.21 -4.43
N ASN A 95 -19.21 4.23 -4.12
CA ASN A 95 -18.48 4.28 -2.86
C ASN A 95 -19.45 4.38 -1.66
N GLY A 96 -20.52 5.17 -1.79
CA GLY A 96 -21.58 5.23 -0.79
C GLY A 96 -22.30 3.89 -0.61
N ALA A 97 -22.70 3.24 -1.71
CA ALA A 97 -23.36 1.92 -1.66
C ALA A 97 -22.44 0.83 -1.06
N ARG A 98 -21.15 0.84 -1.37
CA ARG A 98 -20.15 -0.05 -0.73
C ARG A 98 -20.03 0.19 0.77
N LEU A 99 -19.98 1.45 1.19
CA LEU A 99 -19.94 1.81 2.62
C LEU A 99 -21.21 1.35 3.32
N PHE A 100 -22.36 1.49 2.67
CA PHE A 100 -23.64 1.03 3.18
C PHE A 100 -23.71 -0.50 3.33
N LEU A 101 -23.27 -1.28 2.32
CA LEU A 101 -23.15 -2.74 2.44
C LEU A 101 -22.24 -3.15 3.63
N LYS A 102 -21.13 -2.44 3.81
CA LYS A 102 -20.24 -2.66 4.97
C LYS A 102 -20.93 -2.31 6.29
N HIS A 103 -21.81 -1.31 6.32
CA HIS A 103 -22.62 -0.99 7.48
C HIS A 103 -23.63 -2.10 7.78
N LEU A 104 -24.42 -2.54 6.79
CA LEU A 104 -25.41 -3.61 6.95
C LEU A 104 -24.79 -4.90 7.51
N ARG A 105 -23.57 -5.26 7.08
CA ARG A 105 -22.82 -6.40 7.64
C ARG A 105 -22.43 -6.20 9.09
N GLY A 106 -21.90 -5.02 9.42
CA GLY A 106 -21.52 -4.71 10.79
C GLY A 106 -22.70 -4.69 11.75
N ALA A 107 -23.90 -4.38 11.23
CA ALA A 107 -25.16 -4.39 11.97
C ALA A 107 -25.87 -5.77 11.95
N GLY A 108 -25.31 -6.78 11.28
CA GLY A 108 -25.91 -8.12 11.19
C GLY A 108 -27.17 -8.22 10.31
N VAL A 109 -27.50 -7.17 9.54
CA VAL A 109 -28.70 -7.13 8.68
C VAL A 109 -28.57 -7.99 7.43
N ILE A 110 -27.36 -8.03 6.88
CA ILE A 110 -26.99 -8.98 5.83
C ILE A 110 -25.96 -9.93 6.40
N ALA A 111 -25.98 -11.18 5.92
CA ALA A 111 -24.96 -12.15 6.27
C ALA A 111 -23.58 -11.51 6.13
N ALA A 112 -22.69 -11.81 7.10
CA ALA A 112 -21.27 -11.52 6.94
C ALA A 112 -20.91 -11.93 5.52
N ALA A 113 -20.15 -11.08 4.81
CA ALA A 113 -19.72 -11.43 3.46
C ALA A 113 -19.25 -12.87 3.56
N VAL A 114 -19.97 -13.78 2.92
CA VAL A 114 -19.37 -15.03 2.51
C VAL A 114 -18.27 -14.44 1.65
N VAL A 115 -17.07 -14.33 2.20
CA VAL A 115 -15.86 -14.47 1.42
C VAL A 115 -16.20 -15.76 0.72
N GLU A 116 -16.77 -15.68 -0.50
CA GLU A 116 -16.96 -16.82 -1.37
C GLU A 116 -15.67 -17.54 -1.18
N SER A 117 -15.71 -18.66 -0.45
CA SER A 117 -14.52 -19.29 0.09
C SER A 117 -13.64 -19.40 -1.14
N THR A 118 -12.63 -18.52 -1.23
CA THR A 118 -11.73 -18.50 -2.37
C THR A 118 -11.19 -19.90 -2.31
N ALA A 119 -11.61 -20.74 -3.26
CA ALA A 119 -11.53 -22.20 -3.23
C ALA A 119 -10.49 -22.63 -2.20
N GLN A 120 -10.92 -23.23 -1.08
CA GLN A 120 -10.08 -23.54 0.09
C GLN A 120 -8.64 -23.72 -0.36
N ASP A 121 -7.75 -22.85 0.13
CA ASP A 121 -6.37 -22.85 -0.36
C ASP A 121 -5.84 -24.29 -0.30
N PRO A 122 -5.26 -24.81 -1.39
CA PRO A 122 -4.82 -26.20 -1.46
C PRO A 122 -4.08 -26.60 -0.19
N ILE A 123 -4.31 -27.83 0.29
CA ILE A 123 -3.74 -28.30 1.56
C ILE A 123 -2.22 -28.07 1.59
N LEU A 124 -1.55 -28.29 0.45
CA LEU A 124 -0.13 -28.02 0.27
C LEU A 124 0.27 -26.55 0.42
N LEU A 125 -0.55 -25.62 -0.09
CA LEU A 125 -0.29 -24.19 0.05
C LEU A 125 -0.45 -23.75 1.52
N THR A 126 -1.45 -24.28 2.21
CA THR A 126 -1.67 -24.02 3.63
C THR A 126 -0.50 -24.55 4.48
N ALA A 127 -0.08 -25.80 4.23
CA ALA A 127 1.07 -26.42 4.89
C ALA A 127 2.38 -25.66 4.60
N PHE A 128 2.61 -25.24 3.35
CA PHE A 128 3.76 -24.41 2.98
C PHE A 128 3.79 -23.09 3.75
N CYS A 129 2.65 -22.39 3.84
CA CYS A 129 2.56 -21.13 4.57
C CYS A 129 2.88 -21.33 6.06
N GLN A 130 2.38 -22.40 6.67
CA GLN A 130 2.70 -22.76 8.06
C GLN A 130 4.19 -23.06 8.24
N TRP A 131 4.76 -23.89 7.38
CA TRP A 131 6.19 -24.24 7.39
C TRP A 131 7.08 -22.99 7.26
N MET A 132 6.74 -22.07 6.35
CA MET A 132 7.49 -20.81 6.17
C MET A 132 7.41 -19.86 7.37
N ARG A 133 6.30 -19.89 8.12
CA ARG A 133 6.18 -19.13 9.38
C ARG A 133 7.06 -19.75 10.46
N GLN A 134 6.98 -21.06 10.64
CA GLN A 134 7.70 -21.79 11.69
C GLN A 134 9.22 -21.81 11.45
N GLN A 135 9.65 -22.23 10.25
CA GLN A 135 11.07 -22.47 9.95
C GLN A 135 11.83 -21.19 9.59
N ARG A 136 11.14 -20.14 9.11
CA ARG A 136 11.78 -18.93 8.58
C ARG A 136 11.26 -17.62 9.14
N GLY A 137 10.23 -17.64 9.99
CA GLY A 137 9.61 -16.42 10.52
C GLY A 137 9.06 -15.51 9.42
N THR A 138 8.63 -16.07 8.29
CA THR A 138 8.22 -15.28 7.12
C THR A 138 6.90 -14.55 7.40
N CYS A 139 6.85 -13.25 7.10
CA CYS A 139 5.66 -12.44 7.33
C CYS A 139 4.55 -12.66 6.28
N ASP A 140 3.30 -12.45 6.68
CA ASP A 140 2.11 -12.69 5.85
C ASP A 140 2.10 -11.95 4.49
N PRO A 141 2.57 -10.69 4.36
CA PRO A 141 2.64 -10.05 3.05
C PRO A 141 3.57 -10.77 2.06
N THR A 142 4.65 -11.38 2.55
CA THR A 142 5.55 -12.18 1.71
C THR A 142 4.89 -13.48 1.31
N LEU A 143 4.22 -14.16 2.26
CA LEU A 143 3.48 -15.39 2.01
C LEU A 143 2.33 -15.18 1.03
N TYR A 144 1.61 -14.07 1.15
CA TYR A 144 0.57 -13.67 0.21
C TYR A 144 1.13 -13.59 -1.21
N ASN A 145 2.25 -12.89 -1.42
CA ASN A 145 2.86 -12.79 -2.74
C ASN A 145 3.34 -14.15 -3.29
N TYR A 146 3.84 -15.03 -2.41
CA TYR A 146 4.25 -16.38 -2.81
C TYR A 146 3.05 -17.26 -3.18
N SER A 147 1.94 -17.14 -2.43
CA SER A 147 0.71 -17.90 -2.62
C SER A 147 0.12 -17.70 -4.01
N LEU A 148 0.25 -16.51 -4.60
CA LEU A 148 -0.27 -16.21 -5.94
C LEU A 148 0.38 -17.10 -7.00
N SER A 149 1.71 -17.28 -6.93
CA SER A 149 2.45 -18.12 -7.86
C SER A 149 2.25 -19.60 -7.60
N ILE A 150 2.19 -20.00 -6.33
CA ILE A 150 2.01 -21.41 -5.95
C ILE A 150 0.59 -21.89 -6.30
N ARG A 151 -0.44 -21.07 -6.06
CA ARG A 151 -1.83 -21.41 -6.42
C ARG A 151 -1.99 -21.61 -7.93
N ASP A 152 -1.35 -20.77 -8.74
CA ASP A 152 -1.35 -20.92 -10.20
C ASP A 152 -0.56 -22.16 -10.66
N LEU A 153 0.54 -22.51 -9.98
CA LEU A 153 1.26 -23.75 -10.23
C LEU A 153 0.39 -24.98 -9.96
N LEU A 154 -0.20 -25.05 -8.75
CA LEU A 154 -1.03 -26.18 -8.33
C LEU A 154 -2.27 -26.36 -9.22
N ARG A 155 -2.85 -25.25 -9.69
CA ARG A 155 -3.95 -25.30 -10.67
C ARG A 155 -3.54 -25.94 -12.00
N ARG A 156 -2.28 -25.78 -12.43
CA ARG A 156 -1.80 -26.24 -13.75
C ARG A 156 -1.17 -27.63 -13.71
N LEU A 157 -0.39 -27.94 -12.67
CA LEU A 157 0.31 -29.21 -12.54
C LEU A 157 -0.40 -30.22 -11.62
N GLY A 158 -1.46 -29.78 -10.93
CA GLY A 158 -2.15 -30.58 -9.93
C GLY A 158 -1.56 -30.44 -8.52
N GLU A 159 -2.23 -31.06 -7.56
CA GLU A 159 -1.87 -31.03 -6.14
C GLU A 159 -1.04 -32.22 -5.67
N ASP A 160 -0.67 -33.14 -6.57
CA ASP A 160 0.19 -34.29 -6.26
C ASP A 160 1.66 -33.95 -6.56
N PRO A 161 2.51 -33.69 -5.54
CA PRO A 161 3.89 -33.28 -5.76
C PRO A 161 4.77 -34.38 -6.38
N SER A 162 4.35 -35.65 -6.29
CA SER A 162 5.09 -36.78 -6.87
C SER A 162 5.09 -36.75 -8.40
N ARG A 163 4.12 -36.06 -9.00
CA ARG A 163 3.98 -35.89 -10.45
C ARG A 163 4.73 -34.68 -10.98
N PHE A 164 5.35 -33.87 -10.12
CA PHE A 164 6.12 -32.73 -10.58
C PHE A 164 7.40 -33.18 -11.27
N ASP A 165 7.58 -32.73 -12.50
CA ASP A 165 8.77 -32.99 -13.28
C ASP A 165 9.49 -31.68 -13.63
N ALA A 166 10.76 -31.79 -14.02
CA ALA A 166 11.57 -30.63 -14.36
C ALA A 166 11.03 -29.89 -15.60
N LYS A 167 10.39 -30.60 -16.54
CA LYS A 167 9.83 -30.02 -17.77
C LYS A 167 8.62 -29.14 -17.47
N GLY A 168 7.65 -29.63 -16.71
CA GLY A 168 6.45 -28.89 -16.31
C GLY A 168 6.77 -27.66 -15.48
N LEU A 169 7.70 -27.77 -14.52
CA LEU A 169 8.16 -26.63 -13.71
C LEU A 169 8.82 -25.54 -14.57
N ARG A 170 9.68 -25.92 -15.53
CA ARG A 170 10.30 -24.97 -16.47
C ARG A 170 9.28 -24.29 -17.38
N GLN A 171 8.37 -25.08 -17.96
CA GLN A 171 7.30 -24.56 -18.82
C GLN A 171 6.38 -23.59 -18.06
N PHE A 172 6.06 -23.89 -16.81
CA PHE A 172 5.29 -22.99 -15.95
C PHE A 172 5.99 -21.64 -15.77
N VAL A 173 7.27 -21.65 -15.39
CA VAL A 173 8.04 -20.43 -15.18
C VAL A 173 8.17 -19.61 -16.46
N LEU A 174 8.45 -20.28 -17.60
CA LEU A 174 8.53 -19.63 -18.91
C LEU A 174 7.21 -18.96 -19.29
N GLY A 175 6.10 -19.70 -19.22
CA GLY A 175 4.77 -19.15 -19.52
C GLY A 175 4.40 -17.99 -18.60
N LYS A 176 4.74 -18.07 -17.31
CA LYS A 176 4.51 -16.95 -16.38
C LYS A 176 5.36 -15.73 -16.74
N SER A 177 6.62 -15.93 -17.12
CA SER A 177 7.55 -14.85 -17.47
C SER A 177 7.13 -14.08 -18.72
N GLN A 178 6.46 -14.73 -19.67
CA GLN A 178 5.94 -14.09 -20.88
C GLN A 178 4.70 -13.22 -20.60
N GLN A 179 3.98 -13.50 -19.51
CA GLN A 179 2.73 -12.82 -19.15
C GLN A 179 2.91 -11.69 -18.14
N CYS A 180 4.11 -11.50 -17.58
CA CYS A 180 4.34 -10.53 -16.52
C CYS A 180 5.72 -9.88 -16.61
N GLY A 181 5.86 -8.71 -15.97
CA GLY A 181 7.15 -8.03 -15.88
C GLY A 181 8.17 -8.80 -15.03
N TRP A 182 9.45 -8.49 -15.23
CA TRP A 182 10.58 -9.17 -14.60
C TRP A 182 10.47 -9.31 -13.06
N ALA A 183 9.99 -8.28 -12.36
CA ALA A 183 9.85 -8.32 -10.89
C ALA A 183 8.83 -9.37 -10.42
N ALA A 184 7.74 -9.55 -11.16
CA ALA A 184 6.75 -10.57 -10.87
C ALA A 184 7.30 -11.97 -11.20
N ALA A 185 8.01 -12.13 -12.32
CA ALA A 185 8.69 -13.37 -12.66
C ALA A 185 9.75 -13.77 -11.62
N LYS A 186 10.52 -12.81 -11.09
CA LYS A 186 11.48 -13.03 -9.99
C LYS A 186 10.79 -13.46 -8.70
N THR A 187 9.67 -12.83 -8.37
CA THR A 187 8.87 -13.24 -7.20
C THR A 187 8.35 -14.65 -7.37
N CYS A 188 7.85 -14.99 -8.56
CA CYS A 188 7.41 -16.33 -8.92
C CYS A 188 8.52 -17.37 -8.73
N THR A 189 9.67 -17.20 -9.40
CA THR A 189 10.80 -18.15 -9.27
C THR A 189 11.30 -18.28 -7.83
N THR A 190 11.30 -17.20 -7.05
CA THR A 190 11.65 -17.26 -5.62
C THR A 190 10.62 -18.06 -4.82
N ALA A 191 9.33 -17.82 -5.04
CA ALA A 191 8.25 -18.55 -4.39
C ALA A 191 8.32 -20.05 -4.71
N LEU A 192 8.52 -20.40 -5.98
CA LEU A 192 8.62 -21.80 -6.41
C LEU A 192 9.84 -22.51 -5.82
N ARG A 193 11.01 -21.87 -5.78
CA ARG A 193 12.18 -22.48 -5.12
C ARG A 193 11.93 -22.73 -3.63
N MET A 194 11.25 -21.80 -2.96
CA MET A 194 10.90 -21.99 -1.54
C MET A 194 9.86 -23.09 -1.36
N PHE A 195 8.88 -23.18 -2.25
CA PHE A 195 7.86 -24.23 -2.23
C PHE A 195 8.46 -25.62 -2.48
N LEU A 196 9.33 -25.76 -3.48
CA LEU A 196 10.03 -27.02 -3.73
C LEU A 196 10.95 -27.41 -2.57
N ARG A 197 11.64 -26.45 -1.94
CA ARG A 197 12.42 -26.72 -0.72
C ARG A 197 11.57 -27.27 0.42
N PHE A 198 10.37 -26.74 0.61
CA PHE A 198 9.40 -27.28 1.55
C PHE A 198 9.00 -28.73 1.19
N LEU A 199 8.64 -28.98 -0.07
CA LEU A 199 8.25 -30.32 -0.52
C LEU A 199 9.39 -31.34 -0.36
N ILE A 200 10.62 -30.95 -0.68
CA ILE A 200 11.81 -31.80 -0.51
C ILE A 200 12.07 -32.08 0.97
N ALA A 201 11.99 -31.06 1.83
CA ALA A 201 12.18 -31.23 3.28
C ALA A 201 11.14 -32.16 3.91
N GLU A 202 9.94 -32.21 3.34
CA GLU A 202 8.84 -33.08 3.77
C GLU A 202 8.86 -34.46 3.06
N GLY A 203 9.86 -34.73 2.20
CA GLY A 203 9.96 -35.98 1.44
C GLY A 203 8.88 -36.17 0.37
N LYS A 204 8.20 -35.09 -0.05
CA LYS A 204 7.04 -35.14 -0.97
C LYS A 204 7.44 -35.12 -2.46
N CYS A 205 8.69 -34.76 -2.79
CA CYS A 205 9.19 -34.80 -4.17
C CYS A 205 10.71 -35.05 -4.24
N VAL A 206 11.20 -35.31 -5.45
CA VAL A 206 12.62 -35.60 -5.73
C VAL A 206 13.51 -34.38 -5.43
N ALA A 207 14.63 -34.60 -4.74
CA ALA A 207 15.54 -33.56 -4.26
C ALA A 207 16.07 -32.63 -5.37
N ASP A 208 16.32 -33.16 -6.58
CA ASP A 208 16.90 -32.41 -7.69
C ASP A 208 15.93 -31.45 -8.37
N LEU A 209 14.62 -31.54 -8.09
CA LEU A 209 13.62 -30.65 -8.69
C LEU A 209 13.83 -29.19 -8.33
N GLY A 210 14.52 -28.89 -7.23
CA GLY A 210 14.90 -27.52 -6.88
C GLY A 210 15.74 -26.83 -7.97
N ALA A 211 16.57 -27.59 -8.69
CA ALA A 211 17.40 -27.10 -9.79
C ALA A 211 16.61 -26.86 -11.09
N ALA A 212 15.38 -27.36 -11.19
CA ALA A 212 14.53 -27.15 -12.36
C ALA A 212 14.05 -25.70 -12.52
N ILE A 213 14.04 -24.91 -11.44
CA ILE A 213 13.58 -23.51 -11.50
C ILE A 213 14.70 -22.62 -12.07
N PRO A 214 14.52 -22.07 -13.28
CA PRO A 214 15.58 -21.32 -13.94
C PRO A 214 15.97 -20.08 -13.14
N VAL A 215 17.23 -19.70 -13.25
CA VAL A 215 17.72 -18.42 -12.75
C VAL A 215 17.35 -17.35 -13.78
N LEU A 216 16.49 -16.41 -13.39
CA LEU A 216 16.24 -15.26 -14.23
C LEU A 216 17.49 -14.39 -14.27
N ALA A 217 17.92 -14.05 -15.48
CA ALA A 217 19.08 -13.20 -15.66
C ALA A 217 18.89 -11.87 -14.92
N HIS A 218 19.84 -11.56 -14.06
CA HIS A 218 19.88 -10.34 -13.27
C HIS A 218 21.31 -9.88 -13.11
N TRP A 219 21.68 -8.89 -13.89
CA TRP A 219 22.95 -8.20 -13.77
C TRP A 219 22.85 -7.31 -12.54
N ARG A 220 23.51 -7.75 -11.46
CA ARG A 220 23.58 -6.98 -10.23
C ARG A 220 24.08 -5.59 -10.61
N LEU A 221 23.47 -4.56 -10.02
CA LEU A 221 23.89 -3.19 -10.24
C LEU A 221 23.78 -2.72 -11.72
N SER A 222 22.85 -3.24 -12.53
CA SER A 222 22.69 -2.80 -13.93
C SER A 222 22.02 -1.44 -14.13
N SER A 223 21.19 -0.99 -13.18
CA SER A 223 20.53 0.31 -13.26
C SER A 223 21.21 1.36 -12.39
N LEU A 224 21.10 2.63 -12.79
CA LEU A 224 21.39 3.77 -11.93
C LEU A 224 20.20 4.03 -10.98
N PRO A 225 20.44 4.26 -9.69
CA PRO A 225 19.40 4.79 -8.80
C PRO A 225 18.82 6.07 -9.35
N ARG A 226 17.49 6.19 -9.32
CA ARG A 226 16.82 7.47 -9.58
C ARG A 226 16.95 8.32 -8.31
N TYR A 227 17.39 9.55 -8.48
CA TYR A 227 17.51 10.54 -7.43
C TYR A 227 17.12 11.93 -7.98
N LEU A 228 16.88 12.85 -7.07
CA LEU A 228 16.56 14.25 -7.34
C LEU A 228 17.74 15.13 -6.93
N GLN A 229 17.88 16.27 -7.59
CA GLN A 229 18.83 17.29 -7.14
C GLN A 229 18.34 17.94 -5.83
N PRO A 230 19.25 18.48 -5.00
CA PRO A 230 18.87 19.12 -3.74
C PRO A 230 17.76 20.18 -3.89
N GLU A 231 17.83 20.99 -4.94
CA GLU A 231 16.86 22.07 -5.20
C GLU A 231 15.48 21.51 -5.52
N GLU A 232 15.42 20.36 -6.21
CA GLU A 232 14.17 19.66 -6.47
C GLU A 232 13.55 19.09 -5.19
N VAL A 233 14.37 18.58 -4.27
CA VAL A 233 13.92 18.09 -2.97
C VAL A 233 13.32 19.22 -2.14
N GLU A 234 14.03 20.35 -2.03
CA GLU A 234 13.51 21.52 -1.31
C GLU A 234 12.21 22.05 -1.93
N ARG A 235 12.14 22.07 -3.26
CA ARG A 235 10.92 22.46 -3.97
C ARG A 235 9.75 21.53 -3.66
N ILE A 236 9.95 20.22 -3.61
CA ILE A 236 8.90 19.26 -3.23
C ILE A 236 8.40 19.52 -1.80
N ILE A 237 9.32 19.81 -0.88
CA ILE A 237 9.00 20.08 0.53
C ILE A 237 8.18 21.37 0.62
N SER A 238 8.60 22.44 -0.05
CA SER A 238 7.96 23.76 0.02
C SER A 238 6.56 23.84 -0.61
N PHE A 239 6.24 22.97 -1.59
CA PHE A 239 4.91 22.92 -2.23
C PHE A 239 3.79 22.29 -1.37
N CYS A 240 4.02 22.09 -0.07
CA CYS A 240 2.98 21.71 0.87
C CYS A 240 2.27 22.95 1.43
N GLY A 241 1.06 23.23 0.94
CA GLY A 241 0.29 24.38 1.40
C GLY A 241 -0.16 24.28 2.88
N PRO A 242 -0.65 25.38 3.49
CA PRO A 242 -0.98 25.47 4.92
C PRO A 242 -2.30 24.79 5.32
N THR A 243 -2.69 23.75 4.58
CA THR A 243 -3.90 22.96 4.87
C THR A 243 -3.57 21.80 5.81
N PRO A 244 -4.55 21.22 6.51
CA PRO A 244 -4.31 20.02 7.35
C PRO A 244 -3.69 18.85 6.59
N VAL A 245 -4.08 18.68 5.33
CA VAL A 245 -3.47 17.68 4.43
C VAL A 245 -2.02 18.05 4.12
N GLY A 246 -1.78 19.32 3.82
CA GLY A 246 -0.46 19.84 3.44
C GLY A 246 0.54 19.76 4.58
N ARG A 247 0.18 20.16 5.81
CA ARG A 247 1.05 20.05 6.99
C ARG A 247 1.39 18.61 7.35
N ARG A 248 0.42 17.69 7.27
CA ARG A 248 0.68 16.25 7.40
C ARG A 248 1.64 15.75 6.32
N ASP A 249 1.37 16.09 5.06
CA ASP A 249 2.20 15.66 3.93
C ASP A 249 3.62 16.25 4.03
N HIS A 250 3.76 17.49 4.52
CA HIS A 250 5.04 18.15 4.80
C HIS A 250 5.86 17.38 5.84
N ALA A 251 5.27 17.03 6.99
CA ALA A 251 5.94 16.22 8.00
C ALA A 251 6.38 14.85 7.44
N ILE A 252 5.55 14.19 6.63
CA ILE A 252 5.90 12.93 5.97
C ILE A 252 7.08 13.11 5.01
N LEU A 253 7.10 14.19 4.22
CA LEU A 253 8.18 14.47 3.28
C LEU A 253 9.50 14.75 3.99
N LEU A 254 9.48 15.49 5.11
CA LEU A 254 10.67 15.74 5.92
C LEU A 254 11.24 14.44 6.50
N LEU A 255 10.40 13.54 7.03
CA LEU A 255 10.85 12.23 7.51
C LEU A 255 11.51 11.38 6.41
N LEU A 256 11.02 11.49 5.16
CA LEU A 256 11.61 10.80 4.02
C LEU A 256 12.92 11.44 3.55
N ALA A 257 12.97 12.78 3.47
CA ALA A 257 14.06 13.52 2.86
C ALA A 257 15.22 13.81 3.82
N ARG A 258 14.93 14.07 5.10
CA ARG A 258 15.92 14.43 6.13
C ARG A 258 16.42 13.22 6.92
N LEU A 259 15.53 12.30 7.26
CA LEU A 259 15.86 11.10 8.06
C LEU A 259 15.91 9.81 7.24
N GLY A 260 15.61 9.90 5.95
CA GLY A 260 15.71 8.77 5.03
C GLY A 260 14.76 7.63 5.39
N LEU A 261 13.64 7.84 6.11
CA LEU A 261 12.79 6.74 6.53
C LEU A 261 12.22 5.95 5.34
N ARG A 262 11.92 4.66 5.55
CA ARG A 262 11.16 3.90 4.54
C ARG A 262 9.68 4.26 4.67
N ALA A 263 8.94 4.24 3.56
CA ALA A 263 7.50 4.46 3.58
C ALA A 263 6.75 3.51 4.53
N GLY A 264 7.20 2.26 4.65
CA GLY A 264 6.66 1.30 5.62
C GLY A 264 6.92 1.70 7.08
N ASP A 265 8.08 2.29 7.37
CA ASP A 265 8.43 2.76 8.71
C ASP A 265 7.50 3.90 9.12
N ILE A 266 7.23 4.85 8.22
CA ILE A 266 6.32 5.99 8.47
C ILE A 266 4.88 5.52 8.72
N VAL A 267 4.42 4.50 7.99
CA VAL A 267 3.07 3.95 8.18
C VAL A 267 2.91 3.25 9.53
N GLN A 268 4.00 2.72 10.10
CA GLN A 268 3.99 1.98 11.36
C GLN A 268 4.39 2.83 12.57
N LEU A 269 4.89 4.05 12.35
CA LEU A 269 5.36 4.95 13.39
C LEU A 269 4.20 5.34 14.32
N ARG A 270 4.41 5.21 15.63
CA ARG A 270 3.44 5.50 16.68
C ARG A 270 3.77 6.79 17.42
N LEU A 271 2.80 7.36 18.12
CA LEU A 271 2.98 8.54 18.95
C LEU A 271 4.05 8.31 20.03
N GLY A 272 4.03 7.13 20.67
CA GLY A 272 5.01 6.75 21.69
C GLY A 272 6.42 6.46 21.17
N ASP A 273 6.63 6.43 19.84
CA ASP A 273 7.96 6.27 19.27
C ASP A 273 8.76 7.59 19.27
N ILE A 274 8.10 8.74 19.51
CA ILE A 274 8.74 10.05 19.56
C ILE A 274 9.14 10.35 21.00
N ASP A 275 10.44 10.52 21.21
CA ASP A 275 11.04 10.97 22.45
C ASP A 275 11.32 12.48 22.34
N TRP A 276 10.40 13.28 22.87
CA TRP A 276 10.48 14.74 22.81
C TRP A 276 11.58 15.30 23.72
N GLU A 277 11.78 14.72 24.90
CA GLU A 277 12.78 15.17 25.88
C GLU A 277 14.20 14.88 25.37
N GLY A 278 14.41 13.68 24.84
CA GLY A 278 15.71 13.26 24.30
C GLY A 278 15.92 13.58 22.82
N ALA A 279 15.02 14.34 22.18
CA ALA A 279 15.06 14.69 20.77
C ALA A 279 15.34 13.48 19.85
N GLY A 280 14.58 12.41 20.02
CA GLY A 280 14.77 11.14 19.31
C GLY A 280 13.50 10.58 18.69
N ILE A 281 13.65 9.81 17.62
CA ILE A 281 12.58 9.00 17.02
C ILE A 281 13.02 7.53 17.00
N HIS A 282 12.22 6.65 17.59
CA HIS A 282 12.41 5.22 17.53
C HIS A 282 11.75 4.65 16.28
N VAL A 283 12.52 3.94 15.46
CA VAL A 283 12.01 3.38 14.21
C VAL A 283 12.27 1.87 14.15
N SER A 284 11.19 1.11 14.02
CA SER A 284 11.23 -0.34 13.81
C SER A 284 11.30 -0.64 12.31
N GLY A 285 12.47 -1.01 11.81
CA GLY A 285 12.67 -1.29 10.39
C GLY A 285 12.26 -2.70 9.94
N LYS A 286 12.42 -2.99 8.64
CA LYS A 286 12.32 -4.35 8.07
C LYS A 286 13.22 -5.32 8.85
N GLY A 287 12.60 -6.28 9.56
CA GLY A 287 13.30 -7.23 10.43
C GLY A 287 13.14 -6.94 11.93
N ARG A 288 12.26 -6.02 12.33
CA ARG A 288 11.94 -5.69 13.74
C ARG A 288 13.12 -5.15 14.57
N ARG A 289 14.17 -4.65 13.93
CA ARG A 289 15.26 -3.98 14.62
C ARG A 289 14.88 -2.52 14.88
N GLN A 290 14.85 -2.15 16.16
CA GLN A 290 14.67 -0.76 16.58
C GLN A 290 15.98 0.01 16.40
N THR A 291 15.86 1.27 15.98
CA THR A 291 16.98 2.20 15.88
C THR A 291 16.46 3.57 16.27
N ARG A 292 17.24 4.28 17.08
CA ARG A 292 16.97 5.68 17.45
C ARG A 292 17.62 6.60 16.42
N LEU A 293 16.85 7.55 15.90
CA LEU A 293 17.32 8.59 14.99
C LEU A 293 17.13 9.96 15.66
N PRO A 294 17.99 10.95 15.36
CA PRO A 294 17.80 12.29 15.90
C PRO A 294 16.52 12.93 15.35
N LEU A 295 15.75 13.57 16.21
CA LEU A 295 14.65 14.44 15.86
C LEU A 295 15.21 15.86 15.66
N THR A 296 15.43 16.26 14.41
CA THR A 296 15.89 17.62 14.12
C THR A 296 14.78 18.64 14.41
N GLN A 297 15.15 19.91 14.66
CA GLN A 297 14.19 20.97 14.94
C GLN A 297 13.14 21.12 13.82
N GLU A 298 13.58 21.07 12.56
CA GLU A 298 12.70 21.17 11.38
C GLU A 298 11.64 20.04 11.37
N VAL A 299 12.06 18.80 11.62
CA VAL A 299 11.16 17.65 11.68
C VAL A 299 10.24 17.75 12.90
N GLY A 300 10.79 18.12 14.06
CA GLY A 300 10.05 18.31 15.30
C GLY A 300 8.93 19.34 15.16
N HIS A 301 9.24 20.52 14.63
CA HIS A 301 8.24 21.55 14.35
C HIS A 301 7.13 21.07 13.42
N ALA A 302 7.47 20.39 12.33
CA ALA A 302 6.47 19.88 11.40
C ALA A 302 5.58 18.81 12.03
N LEU A 303 6.13 17.96 12.90
CA LEU A 303 5.37 16.98 13.66
C LEU A 303 4.45 17.64 14.68
N VAL A 304 4.95 18.62 15.44
CA VAL A 304 4.15 19.37 16.43
C VAL A 304 2.97 20.07 15.75
N ALA A 305 3.21 20.80 14.66
CA ALA A 305 2.15 21.48 13.90
C ALA A 305 1.08 20.49 13.43
N TYR A 306 1.48 19.33 12.89
CA TYR A 306 0.51 18.30 12.51
C TYR A 306 -0.26 17.75 13.72
N LEU A 307 0.43 17.45 14.82
CA LEU A 307 -0.17 16.81 16.00
C LEU A 307 -1.14 17.73 16.76
N GLN A 308 -0.81 19.01 16.88
CA GLN A 308 -1.60 19.98 17.63
C GLN A 308 -2.74 20.56 16.80
N ASP A 309 -2.48 20.91 15.53
CA ASP A 309 -3.43 21.71 14.76
C ASP A 309 -4.31 20.88 13.82
N ASP A 310 -3.84 19.72 13.35
CA ASP A 310 -4.44 19.05 12.18
C ASP A 310 -4.82 17.60 12.37
N ARG A 311 -4.14 16.86 13.25
CA ARG A 311 -4.36 15.42 13.42
C ARG A 311 -5.76 15.22 14.01
N PRO A 312 -6.70 14.58 13.29
CA PRO A 312 -8.01 14.30 13.84
C PRO A 312 -7.93 13.47 15.12
N ARG A 313 -8.81 13.75 16.09
CA ARG A 313 -8.96 12.95 17.30
C ARG A 313 -9.42 11.55 16.93
N THR A 314 -8.64 10.55 17.32
CA THR A 314 -8.88 9.13 17.02
C THR A 314 -8.28 8.26 18.12
N ASP A 315 -8.82 7.06 18.29
CA ASP A 315 -8.33 6.09 19.30
C ASP A 315 -7.06 5.34 18.87
N THR A 316 -6.56 5.61 17.65
CA THR A 316 -5.33 4.97 17.18
C THR A 316 -4.11 5.76 17.63
N ASP A 317 -3.09 5.04 18.06
CA ASP A 317 -1.80 5.56 18.46
C ASP A 317 -0.80 5.68 17.30
N VAL A 318 -1.20 5.35 16.06
CA VAL A 318 -0.35 5.59 14.88
C VAL A 318 -0.18 7.09 14.66
N LEU A 319 1.04 7.51 14.35
CA LEU A 319 1.39 8.92 14.19
C LEU A 319 0.57 9.54 13.06
N PHE A 320 0.66 8.97 11.85
CA PHE A 320 0.00 9.50 10.67
C PHE A 320 -1.30 8.76 10.33
N ILE A 321 -2.36 9.54 10.18
CA ILE A 321 -3.69 9.06 9.78
C ILE A 321 -4.18 9.73 8.50
N ARG A 322 -5.24 9.14 7.93
CA ARG A 322 -5.94 9.72 6.79
C ARG A 322 -6.55 11.06 7.20
N ALA A 323 -6.38 12.08 6.37
CA ALA A 323 -6.98 13.40 6.54
C ALA A 323 -8.48 13.46 6.15
N ARG A 324 -9.07 12.33 5.77
CA ARG A 324 -10.50 12.21 5.43
C ARG A 324 -11.07 10.98 6.11
N ALA A 325 -12.31 11.10 6.57
CA ALA A 325 -13.06 10.02 7.18
C ALA A 325 -13.12 8.75 6.30
N PRO A 326 -13.15 7.55 6.90
CA PRO A 326 -12.87 7.30 8.31
C PRO A 326 -11.39 7.63 8.63
N PHE A 327 -11.19 8.36 9.73
CA PHE A 327 -9.88 8.77 10.25
C PHE A 327 -9.17 7.56 10.85
N ARG A 328 -8.36 6.91 10.03
CA ARG A 328 -7.64 5.67 10.40
C ARG A 328 -6.23 5.69 9.84
N ALA A 329 -5.39 4.78 10.32
CA ALA A 329 -4.07 4.52 9.78
C ALA A 329 -4.08 4.32 8.25
N PHE A 330 -2.96 4.64 7.61
CA PHE A 330 -2.77 4.28 6.21
C PHE A 330 -2.78 2.76 6.04
N ALA A 331 -3.49 2.27 5.02
CA ALA A 331 -3.59 0.83 4.77
C ALA A 331 -2.27 0.20 4.29
N SER A 332 -1.40 0.99 3.66
CA SER A 332 -0.10 0.51 3.18
C SER A 332 0.88 1.64 2.88
N GLN A 333 2.16 1.28 2.77
CA GLN A 333 3.25 2.16 2.31
C GLN A 333 3.00 2.79 0.92
N HIS A 334 2.08 2.23 0.13
CA HIS A 334 1.70 2.82 -1.15
C HIS A 334 1.04 4.19 -0.97
N ALA A 335 0.29 4.40 0.13
CA ALA A 335 -0.32 5.69 0.44
C ALA A 335 0.73 6.80 0.55
N ILE A 336 1.86 6.51 1.21
CA ILE A 336 2.99 7.44 1.31
C ILE A 336 3.59 7.71 -0.08
N SER A 337 3.78 6.69 -0.91
CA SER A 337 4.28 6.89 -2.28
C SER A 337 3.34 7.76 -3.12
N VAL A 338 2.02 7.63 -2.94
CA VAL A 338 1.02 8.49 -3.60
C VAL A 338 1.11 9.93 -3.11
N ILE A 339 1.32 10.15 -1.80
CA ILE A 339 1.54 11.49 -1.24
C ILE A 339 2.76 12.14 -1.88
N VAL A 340 3.89 11.43 -1.92
CA VAL A 340 5.14 11.92 -2.52
C VAL A 340 4.96 12.21 -4.00
N ALA A 341 4.32 11.31 -4.76
CA ALA A 341 4.07 11.51 -6.18
C ALA A 341 3.17 12.74 -6.45
N ARG A 342 2.18 12.99 -5.59
CA ARG A 342 1.36 14.21 -5.68
C ARG A 342 2.17 15.47 -5.38
N ALA A 343 3.07 15.43 -4.40
CA ALA A 343 3.95 16.54 -4.09
C ALA A 343 4.92 16.83 -5.25
N MET A 344 5.52 15.79 -5.84
CA MET A 344 6.34 15.89 -7.05
C MET A 344 5.56 16.49 -8.23
N ASN A 345 4.32 16.05 -8.46
CA ASN A 345 3.48 16.60 -9.51
C ASN A 345 3.15 18.09 -9.28
N ARG A 346 2.86 18.50 -8.03
CA ARG A 346 2.66 19.92 -7.69
C ARG A 346 3.91 20.75 -7.92
N ALA A 347 5.08 20.14 -7.69
CA ALA A 347 6.39 20.75 -7.94
C ALA A 347 6.87 20.68 -9.40
N ALA A 348 6.01 20.22 -10.32
CA ALA A 348 6.35 20.00 -11.74
C ALA A 348 7.58 19.09 -11.96
N ILE A 349 7.79 18.10 -11.07
CA ILE A 349 8.87 17.12 -11.17
C ILE A 349 8.30 15.80 -11.68
N ALA A 350 8.82 15.33 -12.80
CA ALA A 350 8.41 14.06 -13.38
C ALA A 350 8.83 12.89 -12.48
N CYS A 351 7.86 12.13 -11.98
CA CYS A 351 8.15 10.90 -11.25
C CYS A 351 7.06 9.85 -11.49
N GLN A 352 7.47 8.58 -11.53
CA GLN A 352 6.54 7.47 -11.50
C GLN A 352 5.98 7.30 -10.08
N SER A 353 4.66 7.16 -9.96
CA SER A 353 4.00 7.04 -8.64
C SER A 353 4.47 5.83 -7.82
N ARG A 354 4.87 4.74 -8.49
CA ARG A 354 5.43 3.55 -7.84
C ARG A 354 6.88 3.80 -7.46
N GLY A 355 7.14 3.82 -6.15
CA GLY A 355 8.48 3.98 -5.61
C GLY A 355 8.90 5.43 -5.37
N ALA A 356 8.01 6.41 -5.55
CA ALA A 356 8.31 7.84 -5.34
C ALA A 356 8.94 8.12 -3.96
N ALA A 357 8.47 7.46 -2.89
CA ALA A 357 9.08 7.59 -1.57
C ALA A 357 10.54 7.09 -1.49
N HIS A 358 10.90 6.06 -2.28
CA HIS A 358 12.28 5.59 -2.37
C HIS A 358 13.19 6.58 -3.10
N VAL A 359 12.65 7.38 -4.02
CA VAL A 359 13.42 8.41 -4.73
C VAL A 359 13.95 9.46 -3.76
N LEU A 360 13.13 9.95 -2.81
CA LEU A 360 13.60 10.90 -1.78
C LEU A 360 14.70 10.30 -0.92
N ARG A 361 14.54 9.04 -0.50
CA ARG A 361 15.57 8.33 0.26
C ARG A 361 16.87 8.13 -0.54
N HIS A 362 16.77 7.82 -1.83
CA HIS A 362 17.94 7.73 -2.71
C HIS A 362 18.60 9.10 -2.89
N SER A 363 17.81 10.17 -2.96
CA SER A 363 18.31 11.54 -3.08
C SER A 363 19.10 11.97 -1.85
N MET A 364 18.62 11.64 -0.65
CA MET A 364 19.38 11.84 0.58
C MET A 364 20.72 11.10 0.56
N ALA A 365 20.70 9.81 0.18
CA ALA A 365 21.90 9.00 0.09
C ALA A 365 22.93 9.56 -0.90
N THR A 366 22.48 9.95 -2.09
CA THR A 366 23.32 10.57 -3.12
C THR A 366 23.88 11.91 -2.67
N SER A 367 23.08 12.73 -1.98
CA SER A 367 23.51 14.02 -1.45
C SER A 367 24.61 13.85 -0.40
N MET A 368 24.42 12.92 0.56
CA MET A 368 25.43 12.59 1.56
C MET A 368 26.75 12.13 0.92
N LEU A 369 26.66 11.25 -0.10
CA LEU A 369 27.83 10.77 -0.82
C LEU A 369 28.60 11.92 -1.49
N ARG A 370 27.88 12.84 -2.15
CA ARG A 370 28.47 14.04 -2.77
C ARG A 370 29.09 15.02 -1.78
N GLN A 371 28.61 15.01 -0.53
CA GLN A 371 29.18 15.79 0.57
C GLN A 371 30.37 15.08 1.24
N GLY A 372 30.81 13.94 0.71
CA GLY A 372 31.98 13.21 1.19
C GLY A 372 31.69 12.16 2.26
N ALA A 373 30.42 11.87 2.57
CA ALA A 373 30.09 10.80 3.51
C ALA A 373 30.51 9.43 2.96
N SER A 374 31.04 8.56 3.83
CA SER A 374 31.43 7.21 3.42
C SER A 374 30.19 6.34 3.16
N LEU A 375 30.36 5.26 2.38
CA LEU A 375 29.28 4.28 2.18
C LEU A 375 28.87 3.61 3.51
N GLN A 376 29.78 3.52 4.49
CA GLN A 376 29.51 3.02 5.83
C GLN A 376 28.59 3.98 6.60
N ASP A 377 28.84 5.29 6.54
CA ASP A 377 28.00 6.30 7.20
C ASP A 377 26.59 6.31 6.59
N ILE A 378 26.52 6.28 5.26
CA ILE A 378 25.25 6.19 4.54
C ILE A 378 24.52 4.88 4.90
N ALA A 379 25.22 3.75 4.98
CA ALA A 379 24.62 2.47 5.37
C ALA A 379 24.02 2.54 6.78
N THR A 380 24.72 3.20 7.70
CA THR A 380 24.31 3.38 9.10
C THR A 380 23.06 4.26 9.19
N ILE A 381 23.09 5.45 8.59
CA ILE A 381 21.98 6.41 8.60
C ILE A 381 20.74 5.84 7.91
N LEU A 382 20.93 5.18 6.76
CA LEU A 382 19.85 4.53 6.04
C LEU A 382 19.41 3.20 6.70
N ARG A 383 20.11 2.70 7.71
CA ARG A 383 19.79 1.43 8.38
C ARG A 383 19.76 0.27 7.38
N HIS A 384 20.87 0.10 6.67
CA HIS A 384 21.15 -1.01 5.78
C HIS A 384 21.77 -2.16 6.56
N ARG A 385 21.34 -3.40 6.30
CA ARG A 385 21.89 -4.60 6.95
C ARG A 385 23.27 -4.97 6.41
N SER A 386 23.52 -4.66 5.14
CA SER A 386 24.79 -4.93 4.47
C SER A 386 25.20 -3.71 3.66
N ILE A 387 26.50 -3.39 3.70
CA ILE A 387 27.13 -2.32 2.90
C ILE A 387 26.89 -2.55 1.40
N GLU A 388 26.76 -3.81 0.98
CA GLU A 388 26.42 -4.21 -0.39
C GLU A 388 25.14 -3.55 -0.92
N THR A 389 24.17 -3.30 -0.02
CA THR A 389 22.93 -2.62 -0.41
C THR A 389 23.12 -1.11 -0.60
N THR A 390 24.19 -0.54 -0.03
CA THR A 390 24.58 0.87 -0.18
C THR A 390 25.44 1.10 -1.44
N GLN A 391 26.14 0.07 -1.94
CA GLN A 391 26.94 0.14 -3.17
C GLN A 391 26.14 0.61 -4.40
N ILE A 392 24.81 0.53 -4.36
CA ILE A 392 23.95 1.08 -5.42
C ILE A 392 24.22 2.56 -5.68
N TYR A 393 24.62 3.33 -4.67
CA TYR A 393 24.85 4.77 -4.76
C TYR A 393 26.22 5.16 -5.30
N ALA A 394 27.22 4.28 -5.21
CA ALA A 394 28.57 4.58 -5.68
C ALA A 394 28.62 5.00 -7.16
N LYS A 395 27.66 4.52 -7.97
CA LYS A 395 27.62 4.80 -9.41
C LYS A 395 27.15 6.20 -9.80
N VAL A 396 26.48 6.90 -8.89
CA VAL A 396 25.92 8.23 -9.18
C VAL A 396 26.86 9.36 -8.75
N ASP A 397 27.98 9.02 -8.11
CA ASP A 397 29.04 9.95 -7.75
C ASP A 397 30.10 10.03 -8.85
N VAL A 398 29.70 10.62 -9.97
CA VAL A 398 30.57 10.80 -11.14
C VAL A 398 31.81 11.65 -10.80
N THR A 399 31.70 12.57 -9.85
CA THR A 399 32.81 13.44 -9.43
C THR A 399 33.93 12.63 -8.81
N THR A 400 33.61 11.79 -7.81
CA THR A 400 34.61 10.91 -7.17
C THR A 400 35.09 9.83 -8.14
N LEU A 401 34.20 9.27 -8.96
CA LEU A 401 34.57 8.28 -9.98
C LEU A 401 35.57 8.83 -11.00
N ARG A 402 35.48 10.12 -11.37
CA ARG A 402 36.45 10.76 -12.28
C ARG A 402 37.85 10.83 -11.69
N GLN A 403 37.99 10.96 -10.37
CA GLN A 403 39.31 11.05 -9.71
C GLN A 403 40.09 9.72 -9.79
N ILE A 404 39.38 8.60 -9.92
CA ILE A 404 39.98 7.26 -10.01
C ILE A 404 39.93 6.68 -11.42
N ALA A 405 39.34 7.41 -12.37
CA ALA A 405 39.24 6.97 -13.75
C ALA A 405 40.64 6.92 -14.38
N GLN A 406 41.01 5.76 -14.92
CA GLN A 406 42.25 5.64 -15.68
C GLN A 406 42.10 6.33 -17.05
N PRO A 407 43.21 6.84 -17.63
CA PRO A 407 43.20 7.33 -19.00
C PRO A 407 42.60 6.29 -19.94
N TRP A 408 41.81 6.74 -20.92
CA TRP A 408 41.35 5.84 -21.97
C TRP A 408 42.57 5.31 -22.73
N PRO A 409 42.68 4.00 -23.01
CA PRO A 409 43.79 3.48 -23.78
C PRO A 409 43.75 4.13 -25.17
N GLU A 410 44.71 5.00 -25.46
CA GLU A 410 44.89 5.57 -26.78
C GLU A 410 45.27 4.43 -27.72
N VAL A 411 44.45 4.20 -28.75
CA VAL A 411 44.83 3.32 -29.86
C VAL A 411 45.93 4.07 -30.60
N GLN A 412 47.18 3.61 -30.50
CA GLN A 412 48.25 4.17 -31.31
C GLN A 412 47.87 3.99 -32.79
N PRO A 413 47.89 5.07 -33.60
CA PRO A 413 47.61 4.95 -35.03
C PRO A 413 48.67 4.02 -35.65
N CYS A 414 48.17 3.03 -36.40
CA CYS A 414 48.96 1.98 -37.04
C CYS A 414 49.96 2.51 -38.06
#